data_AF-A0A377TNN5-F1
#
_entry.id   AF-A0A377TNN5-F1
#
_cell.length_a   1.000
_cell.length_b   1.000
_cell.length_c   1.000
_cell.angle_alpha   90.00
_cell.angle_beta   90.00
_cell.angle_gamma   90.00
#
_symmetry.space_group_name_H-M   'P 1'
#
loop_
_entity.id
_entity.type
_entity.pdbx_description
1 polymer ?
#
loop_
_entity_poly.entity_id
_entity_poly.type
_entity_poly.pdbx_seq_one_letter_code
_entity_poly.pdbx_strand_id
1 'polypeptide(L)'
;MLTTKESEALIAAIRLLKTWGGEALSQSLESAQEKMLAILPEARRRQAEQTRLFAPDFGAHRYAKTHFDVIHQAVSGQQVLQLRYQDETGRVTERDVLPLGLFFWGERWLLVAWCELRNDYRNFASTVVWRSEGPNVDSASAPTAR
;
A
#
# COMPACT_ATOMS: atom_id res chain seq x y z
N MET A 1 -20.96 9.60 17.86
CA MET A 1 -21.71 9.42 16.58
C MET A 1 -21.04 10.28 15.53
N LEU A 2 -20.68 9.72 14.38
CA LEU A 2 -20.05 10.48 13.29
C LEU A 2 -21.01 11.54 12.74
N THR A 3 -20.47 12.71 12.44
CA THR A 3 -21.17 13.78 11.72
C THR A 3 -21.29 13.42 10.25
N THR A 4 -22.21 14.09 9.56
CA THR A 4 -22.36 13.94 8.11
C THR A 4 -21.06 14.18 7.35
N LYS A 5 -20.32 15.25 7.70
CA LYS A 5 -19.06 15.60 7.05
C LYS A 5 -17.98 14.55 7.27
N GLU A 6 -17.91 13.99 8.48
CA GLU A 6 -16.97 12.89 8.79
C GLU A 6 -17.31 11.64 7.97
N SER A 7 -18.59 11.27 7.85
CA SER A 7 -19.01 10.13 7.05
C SER A 7 -18.72 10.32 5.55
N GLU A 8 -19.00 11.50 5.01
CA GLU A 8 -18.67 11.85 3.60
C GLU A 8 -17.16 11.79 3.36
N ALA A 9 -16.35 12.33 4.28
CA ALA A 9 -14.90 12.29 4.19
C ALA A 9 -14.34 10.85 4.23
N LEU A 10 -14.88 9.99 5.11
CA LEU A 10 -14.46 8.60 5.22
C LEU A 10 -14.83 7.78 3.97
N ILE A 11 -16.03 7.98 3.42
CA ILE A 11 -16.43 7.32 2.16
C ILE A 11 -15.53 7.78 1.00
N ALA A 12 -15.20 9.07 0.93
CA ALA A 12 -14.27 9.57 -0.07
C ALA A 12 -12.89 8.91 0.06
N ALA A 13 -12.34 8.84 1.28
CA ALA A 13 -11.06 8.18 1.55
C ALA A 13 -11.09 6.68 1.18
N ILE A 14 -12.16 5.97 1.53
CA ILE A 14 -12.36 4.55 1.17
C ILE A 14 -12.38 4.37 -0.35
N ARG A 15 -13.15 5.19 -1.07
CA ARG A 15 -13.21 5.14 -2.54
C ARG A 15 -11.85 5.37 -3.16
N LEU A 16 -11.09 6.36 -2.68
CA LEU A 16 -9.74 6.61 -3.14
C LEU A 16 -8.85 5.38 -2.90
N LEU A 17 -8.81 4.87 -1.66
CA LEU A 17 -7.93 3.75 -1.32
C LEU A 17 -8.29 2.45 -2.04
N LYS A 18 -9.58 2.20 -2.36
CA LYS A 18 -9.98 1.07 -3.23
C LYS A 18 -9.46 1.22 -4.67
N THR A 19 -9.29 2.45 -5.14
CA THR A 19 -8.81 2.73 -6.50
C THR A 19 -7.30 2.58 -6.64
N TRP A 20 -6.51 2.88 -5.60
CA TRP A 20 -5.04 2.76 -5.68
C TRP A 20 -4.43 1.65 -4.81
N GLY A 21 -5.19 1.05 -3.90
CA GLY A 21 -4.76 -0.07 -3.06
C GLY A 21 -4.83 -1.42 -3.76
N GLY A 22 -4.37 -2.45 -3.04
CA GLY A 22 -4.51 -3.85 -3.44
C GLY A 22 -5.88 -4.43 -3.07
N GLU A 23 -6.07 -5.69 -3.41
CA GLU A 23 -7.32 -6.42 -3.24
C GLU A 23 -7.62 -6.66 -1.75
N ALA A 24 -6.62 -7.09 -0.98
CA ALA A 24 -6.79 -7.36 0.45
C ALA A 24 -7.14 -6.09 1.25
N LEU A 25 -6.50 -4.97 0.91
CA LEU A 25 -6.86 -3.67 1.48
C LEU A 25 -8.28 -3.25 1.07
N SER A 26 -8.65 -3.47 -0.19
CA SER A 26 -9.99 -3.12 -0.71
C SER A 26 -11.10 -3.88 0.03
N GLN A 27 -10.93 -5.18 0.26
CA GLN A 27 -11.87 -6.00 1.02
C GLN A 27 -12.00 -5.54 2.48
N SER A 28 -10.87 -5.20 3.10
CA SER A 28 -10.86 -4.66 4.47
C SER A 28 -11.60 -3.32 4.56
N LEU A 29 -11.43 -2.45 3.56
CA LEU A 29 -12.12 -1.18 3.45
C LEU A 29 -13.63 -1.34 3.22
N GLU A 30 -14.05 -2.32 2.42
CA GLU A 30 -15.47 -2.66 2.23
C GLU A 30 -16.12 -3.07 3.54
N SER A 31 -15.51 -3.99 4.29
CA SER A 31 -16.00 -4.39 5.60
C SER A 31 -16.07 -3.22 6.58
N ALA A 32 -15.06 -2.34 6.57
CA ALA A 32 -15.04 -1.14 7.41
C ALA A 32 -16.16 -0.16 7.02
N GLN A 33 -16.41 0.03 5.72
CA GLN A 33 -17.48 0.87 5.21
C GLN A 33 -18.86 0.37 5.70
N GLU A 34 -19.13 -0.93 5.57
CA GLU A 34 -20.40 -1.53 6.01
C GLU A 34 -20.63 -1.31 7.51
N LYS A 35 -19.62 -1.58 8.34
CA LYS A 35 -19.68 -1.39 9.80
C LYS A 35 -19.91 0.07 10.16
N MET A 36 -19.25 1.00 9.45
CA MET A 36 -19.42 2.43 9.66
C MET A 36 -20.84 2.90 9.27
N LEU A 37 -21.37 2.43 8.14
CA LEU A 37 -22.72 2.79 7.70
C LEU A 37 -23.80 2.21 8.62
N ALA A 38 -23.55 1.05 9.24
CA ALA A 38 -24.48 0.39 10.16
C ALA A 38 -24.71 1.18 11.47
N ILE A 39 -23.74 1.99 11.91
CA ILE A 39 -23.88 2.81 13.13
C ILE A 39 -24.51 4.19 12.87
N LEU A 40 -24.80 4.54 11.61
CA LEU A 40 -25.38 5.84 11.25
C LEU A 40 -26.92 5.80 11.24
N PRO A 41 -27.59 6.88 11.69
CA PRO A 41 -29.01 7.08 11.41
C PRO A 41 -29.28 7.09 9.89
N GLU A 42 -30.44 6.56 9.48
CA GLU A 42 -30.78 6.33 8.07
C GLU A 42 -30.59 7.56 7.17
N ALA A 43 -31.01 8.75 7.62
CA ALA A 43 -30.84 9.99 6.87
C ALA A 43 -29.37 10.31 6.56
N ARG A 44 -28.46 10.08 7.52
CA ARG A 44 -27.03 10.32 7.34
C ARG A 44 -26.38 9.25 6.48
N ARG A 45 -26.82 7.99 6.62
CA ARG A 45 -26.37 6.89 5.77
C ARG A 45 -26.66 7.19 4.30
N ARG A 46 -27.90 7.58 3.97
CA ARG A 46 -28.30 7.94 2.60
C ARG A 46 -27.46 9.10 2.05
N GLN A 47 -27.23 10.14 2.87
CA GLN A 47 -26.41 11.27 2.45
C GLN A 47 -24.95 10.86 2.17
N ALA A 48 -24.38 10.03 3.05
CA ALA A 48 -23.02 9.54 2.88
C ALA A 48 -22.88 8.68 1.61
N GLU A 49 -23.85 7.78 1.33
CA GLU A 49 -23.90 6.98 0.09
C GLU A 49 -24.03 7.86 -1.17
N GLN A 50 -24.77 8.97 -1.08
CA GLN A 50 -24.96 9.96 -2.15
C GLN A 50 -23.78 10.91 -2.36
N THR A 51 -22.66 10.71 -1.66
CA THR A 51 -21.43 11.47 -1.86
C THR A 51 -21.05 11.49 -3.35
N ARG A 52 -20.92 12.69 -3.91
CA ARG A 52 -20.58 12.93 -5.33
C ARG A 52 -19.07 12.93 -5.61
N LEU A 53 -18.28 12.33 -4.72
CA LEU A 53 -16.84 12.14 -4.89
C LEU A 53 -16.59 10.74 -5.46
N PHE A 54 -15.99 10.70 -6.63
CA PHE A 54 -15.69 9.46 -7.35
C PHE A 54 -14.19 9.35 -7.57
N ALA A 55 -13.66 8.12 -7.49
CA ALA A 55 -12.27 7.79 -7.74
C ALA A 55 -12.22 6.76 -8.87
N PRO A 56 -12.36 7.17 -10.14
CA PRO A 56 -12.35 6.25 -11.27
C PRO A 56 -10.99 5.55 -11.41
N ASP A 57 -11.01 4.25 -11.73
CA ASP A 57 -9.81 3.49 -12.10
C ASP A 57 -9.60 3.58 -13.62
N PHE A 58 -8.58 4.31 -14.06
CA PHE A 58 -8.21 4.43 -15.47
C PHE A 58 -7.31 3.29 -15.97
N GLY A 59 -7.08 2.26 -15.16
CA GLY A 59 -6.33 1.06 -15.55
C GLY A 59 -4.82 1.24 -15.69
N ALA A 60 -4.30 2.45 -15.47
CA ALA A 60 -2.87 2.77 -15.51
C ALA A 60 -2.07 2.09 -14.37
N HIS A 61 -2.74 1.50 -13.38
CA HIS A 61 -2.13 1.05 -12.13
C HIS A 61 -2.20 -0.46 -11.88
N ARG A 62 -2.57 -1.28 -12.89
CA ARG A 62 -2.75 -2.74 -12.69
C ARG A 62 -1.53 -3.40 -12.06
N TYR A 63 -0.33 -3.10 -12.54
CA TYR A 63 0.91 -3.65 -11.98
C TYR A 63 1.18 -3.22 -10.54
N ALA A 64 0.83 -1.99 -10.18
CA ALA A 64 0.99 -1.48 -8.81
C ALA A 64 0.02 -2.18 -7.85
N LYS A 65 -1.23 -2.45 -8.28
CA LYS A 65 -2.22 -3.18 -7.48
C LYS A 65 -1.80 -4.62 -7.21
N THR A 66 -1.28 -5.33 -8.21
CA THR A 66 -0.95 -6.77 -8.10
C THR A 66 0.07 -7.06 -6.99
N HIS A 67 1.06 -6.19 -6.80
CA HIS A 67 2.10 -6.40 -5.78
C HIS A 67 1.86 -5.59 -4.50
N PHE A 68 0.88 -4.68 -4.50
CA PHE A 68 0.60 -3.82 -3.36
C PHE A 68 0.39 -4.64 -2.08
N ASP A 69 -0.48 -5.66 -2.12
CA ASP A 69 -0.83 -6.42 -0.91
C ASP A 69 0.38 -7.14 -0.31
N VAL A 70 1.24 -7.73 -1.15
CA VAL A 70 2.47 -8.40 -0.72
C VAL A 70 3.43 -7.41 -0.07
N ILE A 71 3.64 -6.25 -0.70
CA ILE A 71 4.54 -5.23 -0.16
C ILE A 71 3.97 -4.64 1.13
N HIS A 72 2.67 -4.33 1.14
CA HIS A 72 1.97 -3.78 2.31
C HIS A 72 2.03 -4.74 3.50
N GLN A 73 1.86 -6.05 3.25
CA GLN A 73 2.03 -7.08 4.27
C GLN A 73 3.47 -7.13 4.79
N ALA A 74 4.46 -7.13 3.92
CA ALA A 74 5.87 -7.18 4.32
C ALA A 74 6.31 -5.92 5.07
N VAL A 75 5.83 -4.73 4.68
CA VAL A 75 6.02 -3.48 5.44
C VAL A 75 5.44 -3.63 6.85
N SER A 76 4.19 -4.12 6.95
CA SER A 76 3.50 -4.28 8.24
C SER A 76 4.18 -5.32 9.14
N GLY A 77 4.72 -6.38 8.54
CA GLY A 77 5.42 -7.46 9.24
C GLY A 77 6.92 -7.25 9.41
N GLN A 78 7.48 -6.14 8.92
CA GLN A 78 8.93 -5.88 8.87
C GLN A 78 9.73 -7.04 8.26
N GLN A 79 9.19 -7.65 7.20
CA GLN A 79 9.77 -8.82 6.55
C GLN A 79 10.62 -8.41 5.35
N VAL A 80 11.81 -9.02 5.22
CA VAL A 80 12.69 -8.82 4.05
C VAL A 80 11.96 -9.23 2.78
N LEU A 81 12.08 -8.40 1.73
CA LEU A 81 11.52 -8.64 0.41
C LEU A 81 12.63 -8.91 -0.60
N GLN A 82 12.46 -9.95 -1.41
CA GLN A 82 13.24 -10.16 -2.62
C GLN A 82 12.62 -9.43 -3.80
N LEU A 83 13.35 -8.44 -4.31
CA LEU A 83 12.93 -7.60 -5.41
C LEU A 83 13.70 -7.96 -6.67
N ARG A 84 12.97 -8.24 -7.75
CA ARG A 84 13.53 -8.20 -9.10
C ARG A 84 13.33 -6.79 -9.64
N TYR A 85 14.36 -5.97 -9.54
CA TYR A 85 14.33 -4.55 -9.86
C TYR A 85 15.03 -4.28 -11.19
N GLN A 86 14.33 -3.58 -12.09
CA GLN A 86 14.90 -3.06 -13.33
C GLN A 86 15.22 -1.57 -13.12
N ASP A 87 16.49 -1.20 -13.32
CA ASP A 87 16.90 0.20 -13.28
C ASP A 87 16.55 0.94 -14.60
N GLU A 88 16.74 2.26 -14.61
CA GLU A 88 16.44 3.12 -15.77
C GLU A 88 17.26 2.75 -17.02
N THR A 89 18.39 2.06 -16.84
CA THR A 89 19.23 1.57 -17.95
C THR A 89 18.74 0.22 -18.50
N GLY A 90 17.65 -0.31 -17.95
CA GLY A 90 17.07 -1.59 -18.32
C GLY A 90 17.74 -2.79 -17.65
N ARG A 91 18.75 -2.58 -16.80
CA ARG A 91 19.46 -3.67 -16.14
C ARG A 91 18.61 -4.21 -14.98
N VAL A 92 18.42 -5.52 -15.02
CA VAL A 92 17.69 -6.26 -13.99
C VAL A 92 18.65 -6.74 -12.91
N THR A 93 18.30 -6.51 -11.66
CA THR A 93 19.04 -6.94 -10.47
C THR A 93 18.09 -7.56 -9.47
N GLU A 94 18.55 -8.58 -8.75
CA GLU A 94 17.86 -9.14 -7.59
C GLU A 94 18.41 -8.49 -6.32
N ARG A 95 17.51 -8.14 -5.39
CA ARG A 95 17.87 -7.39 -4.19
C ARG A 95 17.03 -7.85 -3.01
N ASP A 96 17.70 -8.21 -1.93
CA ASP A 96 17.08 -8.26 -0.61
C ASP A 96 16.96 -6.82 -0.08
N VAL A 97 15.74 -6.46 0.32
CA VAL A 97 15.46 -5.16 0.93
C VAL A 97 14.64 -5.30 2.19
N LEU A 98 14.93 -4.49 3.19
CA LEU A 98 14.09 -4.35 4.38
C LEU A 98 13.10 -3.20 4.13
N PRO A 99 11.81 -3.49 3.90
CA PRO A 99 10.82 -2.48 3.58
C PRO A 99 10.51 -1.59 4.79
N LEU A 100 10.45 -0.28 4.57
CA LEU A 100 10.20 0.71 5.61
C LEU A 100 8.81 1.34 5.47
N GLY A 101 8.32 1.49 4.24
CA GLY A 101 7.02 2.08 4.00
C GLY A 101 6.63 2.18 2.54
N LEU A 102 5.32 2.31 2.31
CA LEU A 102 4.73 2.62 1.01
C LEU A 102 4.27 4.07 0.98
N PHE A 103 4.74 4.81 -0.03
CA PHE A 103 4.44 6.22 -0.20
C PHE A 103 3.66 6.42 -1.49
N PHE A 104 2.52 7.12 -1.38
CA PHE A 104 1.69 7.45 -2.54
C PHE A 104 2.15 8.75 -3.17
N TRP A 105 2.55 8.69 -4.44
CA TRP A 105 3.01 9.85 -5.22
C TRP A 105 2.07 10.14 -6.38
N GLY A 106 0.87 10.64 -6.06
CA GLY A 106 -0.17 11.09 -7.00
C GLY A 106 -0.86 9.96 -7.78
N GLU A 107 -0.08 9.09 -8.40
CA GLU A 107 -0.55 8.04 -9.31
C GLU A 107 0.16 6.69 -9.10
N ARG A 108 1.22 6.64 -8.29
CA ARG A 108 2.00 5.43 -8.08
C ARG A 108 2.44 5.26 -6.63
N TRP A 109 2.60 4.02 -6.23
CA TRP A 109 3.23 3.67 -4.96
C TRP A 109 4.75 3.56 -5.13
N LEU A 110 5.47 4.14 -4.18
CA LEU A 110 6.91 4.03 -4.02
C LEU A 110 7.19 3.22 -2.76
N LEU A 111 7.96 2.14 -2.89
CA LEU A 111 8.50 1.43 -1.75
C LEU A 111 9.78 2.11 -1.29
N VAL A 112 9.83 2.55 -0.05
CA VAL A 112 11.06 2.99 0.61
C VAL A 112 11.60 1.81 1.41
N ALA A 113 12.86 1.45 1.19
CA ALA A 113 13.48 0.30 1.84
C ALA A 113 14.99 0.50 2.03
N TRP A 114 15.55 -0.20 3.02
CA TRP A 114 17.00 -0.40 3.11
C TRP A 114 17.42 -1.49 2.13
N CYS A 115 18.39 -1.20 1.26
CA CYS A 115 18.87 -2.13 0.26
C CYS A 115 20.20 -2.74 0.71
N GLU A 116 20.23 -4.04 1.00
CA GLU A 116 21.44 -4.71 1.50
C GLU A 116 22.57 -4.69 0.48
N LEU A 117 22.25 -4.89 -0.80
CA LEU A 117 23.22 -4.83 -1.91
C LEU A 117 23.93 -3.47 -2.01
N ARG A 118 23.26 -2.38 -1.62
CA ARG A 118 23.81 -1.02 -1.70
C ARG A 118 24.21 -0.45 -0.35
N ASN A 119 23.87 -1.14 0.74
CA ASN A 119 24.08 -0.68 2.11
C ASN A 119 23.58 0.75 2.34
N ASP A 120 22.37 1.05 1.82
CA ASP A 120 21.81 2.40 1.73
C ASP A 120 20.27 2.38 1.59
N TYR A 121 19.62 3.48 1.93
CA TYR A 121 18.17 3.68 1.75
C TYR A 121 17.84 4.01 0.29
N ARG A 122 16.79 3.39 -0.25
CA ARG A 122 16.38 3.58 -1.64
C ARG A 122 14.87 3.59 -1.81
N ASN A 123 14.45 4.30 -2.86
CA ASN A 123 13.07 4.33 -3.34
C ASN A 123 12.95 3.42 -4.56
N PHE A 124 11.97 2.53 -4.53
CA PHE A 124 11.70 1.56 -5.59
C PHE A 124 10.34 1.87 -6.20
N ALA A 125 10.35 2.34 -7.45
CA ALA A 125 9.16 2.48 -8.30
C ALA A 125 9.06 1.23 -9.18
N SER A 126 7.86 0.68 -9.36
CA SER A 126 7.57 -0.52 -10.18
C SER A 126 8.43 -1.73 -9.82
N THR A 127 7.86 -2.72 -9.15
CA THR A 127 8.66 -3.88 -8.75
C THR A 127 7.84 -5.15 -8.82
N VAL A 128 8.45 -6.17 -9.42
CA VAL A 128 7.98 -7.55 -9.31
C VAL A 128 8.64 -8.12 -8.06
N VAL A 129 7.83 -8.33 -7.03
CA VAL A 129 8.26 -8.99 -5.80
C VAL A 129 8.22 -10.49 -6.02
N TRP A 130 9.32 -11.18 -5.71
CA TRP A 130 9.32 -12.62 -5.55
C TRP A 130 9.07 -12.91 -4.08
N ARG A 131 8.06 -13.73 -3.80
CA ARG A 131 7.82 -14.22 -2.44
C ARG A 131 8.99 -15.13 -2.07
N SER A 132 9.82 -14.72 -1.12
CA SER A 132 10.79 -15.61 -0.48
C SER A 132 10.11 -16.33 0.68
N GLU A 133 10.28 -17.64 0.75
CA GLU A 133 10.29 -18.33 2.04
C GLU A 133 11.49 -17.75 2.82
N GLY A 134 11.24 -17.26 4.03
CA GLY A 134 12.04 -16.20 4.67
C GLY A 134 13.54 -16.48 4.84
N PRO A 135 14.38 -15.42 4.95
CA PRO A 135 15.76 -15.58 5.35
C PRO A 135 15.87 -15.72 6.86
N ASN A 136 16.71 -16.69 7.26
CA ASN A 136 17.12 -17.01 8.61
C ASN A 136 17.53 -15.77 9.41
N VAL A 137 16.94 -15.59 10.60
CA VAL A 137 17.23 -14.50 11.54
C VAL A 137 18.60 -14.77 12.17
N ASP A 138 19.69 -14.40 11.50
CA ASP A 138 21.04 -14.46 12.10
C ASP A 138 22.02 -13.37 11.65
N SER A 139 21.55 -12.27 11.03
CA SER A 139 22.42 -11.12 10.73
C SER A 139 21.74 -9.77 10.91
N ALA A 140 21.08 -9.55 12.05
CA ALA A 140 20.62 -8.22 12.45
C ALA A 140 21.71 -7.48 13.25
N SER A 141 22.72 -6.95 12.55
CA SER A 141 23.42 -5.75 13.02
C SER A 141 22.82 -4.55 12.30
N ALA A 142 21.74 -4.01 12.85
CA ALA A 142 21.20 -2.72 12.42
C ALA A 142 22.30 -1.65 12.55
N PRO A 143 22.55 -0.81 11.51
CA PRO A 143 23.51 0.27 11.65
C PRO A 143 22.94 1.27 12.67
N THR A 144 23.66 1.44 13.78
CA THR A 144 23.34 2.44 14.79
C THR A 144 23.62 3.80 14.17
N ALA A 145 22.58 4.61 13.98
CA ALA A 145 22.73 6.00 13.56
C ALA A 145 23.58 6.74 14.60
N ARG A 146 24.70 7.34 14.15
CA ARG A 146 25.46 8.34 14.88
C ARG A 146 25.07 9.72 14.39
#